data_AF-A0AAD9QZS2-F1
#
_entry.id   AF-A0AAD9QZS2-F1
#
_cell.length_a   1.000
_cell.length_b   1.000
_cell.length_c   1.000
_cell.angle_alpha   90.00
_cell.angle_beta   90.00
_cell.angle_gamma   90.00
#
_symmetry.space_group_name_H-M   'P 1'
#
loop_
_entity.id
_entity.type
_entity.pdbx_description
1 polymer ?
#
loop_
_entity_poly.entity_id
_entity_poly.type
_entity_poly.pdbx_seq_one_letter_code
_entity_poly.pdbx_strand_id
1 'polypeptide(L)'
;MYIILQDHGAHPGKVKFRGSFGGPQTLITSVTIKCNNFGETDICKSCKNPPIGDYYEYKKIHLCRKCYKHHMETGEKYSKSFLQSFYKVRDCSNIHRHEGTNAKLMLKTEQDLKKQRFREAYMSLYF
;
A
#
# COMPACT_ATOMS: atom_id res chain seq x y z
N MET A 1 -22.70 -8.60 14.32
CA MET A 1 -22.11 -9.61 13.41
C MET A 1 -20.70 -9.14 13.08
N TYR A 2 -19.68 -9.67 13.77
CA TYR A 2 -18.29 -9.25 13.57
C TYR A 2 -17.67 -10.10 12.47
N ILE A 3 -17.50 -9.53 11.28
CA ILE A 3 -16.76 -10.18 10.20
C ILE A 3 -15.28 -9.86 10.42
N ILE A 4 -14.53 -10.88 10.83
CA ILE A 4 -13.07 -10.82 10.92
C ILE A 4 -12.54 -10.81 9.48
N LEU A 5 -12.14 -9.64 8.95
CA LEU A 5 -11.35 -9.57 7.72
C LEU A 5 -9.92 -10.02 8.03
N GLN A 6 -9.70 -11.33 8.01
CA GLN A 6 -8.39 -11.95 7.85
C GLN A 6 -7.98 -11.85 6.39
N ASP A 7 -7.39 -10.72 5.99
CA ASP A 7 -6.61 -10.66 4.74
C ASP A 7 -5.12 -10.60 5.13
N HIS A 8 -4.51 -11.78 5.25
CA HIS A 8 -3.08 -11.98 5.47
C HIS A 8 -2.25 -11.92 4.18
N GLY A 9 -2.77 -11.28 3.13
CA GLY A 9 -2.09 -11.12 1.85
C GLY A 9 -2.03 -9.65 1.44
N ALA A 10 -0.83 -9.12 1.27
CA ALA A 10 -0.60 -7.83 0.64
C ALA A 10 -0.95 -7.95 -0.86
N HIS A 11 -2.23 -7.78 -1.21
CA HIS A 11 -2.70 -7.74 -2.58
C HIS A 11 -3.34 -6.37 -2.90
N PRO A 12 -3.10 -5.82 -4.10
CA PRO A 12 -3.78 -4.61 -4.53
C PRO A 12 -5.29 -4.83 -4.54
N GLY A 13 -6.03 -3.88 -3.98
CA GLY A 13 -7.48 -3.94 -3.90
C GLY A 13 -8.10 -3.84 -5.29
N LYS A 14 -9.05 -4.73 -5.58
CA LYS A 14 -9.88 -4.66 -6.80
C LYS A 14 -11.22 -4.01 -6.47
N VAL A 15 -11.61 -3.01 -7.24
CA VAL A 15 -12.85 -2.27 -7.08
C VAL A 15 -13.67 -2.40 -8.36
N LYS A 16 -14.88 -2.95 -8.26
CA LYS A 16 -15.81 -2.98 -9.39
C LYS A 16 -16.42 -1.59 -9.56
N PHE A 17 -16.28 -1.03 -10.75
CA PHE A 17 -16.84 0.25 -11.16
C PHE A 17 -17.77 0.04 -12.35
N ARG A 18 -18.93 0.72 -12.35
CA ARG A 18 -19.83 0.77 -13.51
C ARG A 18 -19.85 2.21 -13.99
N GLY A 19 -19.20 2.47 -15.12
CA GLY A 19 -19.28 3.76 -15.80
C GLY A 19 -20.56 3.85 -16.64
N SER A 20 -21.01 5.08 -16.90
CA SER A 20 -22.17 5.34 -17.76
C SER A 20 -21.92 4.99 -19.23
N PHE A 21 -20.65 4.89 -19.64
CA PHE A 21 -20.23 4.53 -20.99
C PHE A 21 -19.10 3.50 -20.89
N GLY A 22 -19.34 2.24 -21.29
CA GLY A 22 -18.29 1.21 -21.39
C GLY A 22 -18.46 -0.05 -20.53
N GLY A 23 -19.60 -0.26 -19.85
CA GLY A 23 -19.88 -1.50 -19.13
C GLY A 23 -19.11 -1.66 -17.80
N PRO A 24 -19.12 -2.86 -17.20
CA PRO A 24 -18.44 -3.12 -15.93
C PRO A 24 -16.91 -3.04 -16.08
N GLN A 25 -16.27 -2.18 -15.30
CA GLN A 25 -14.82 -2.03 -15.23
C GLN A 25 -14.31 -2.50 -13.86
N THR A 26 -13.09 -3.04 -13.82
CA THR A 26 -12.41 -3.37 -12.56
C THR A 26 -11.22 -2.44 -12.40
N LEU A 27 -11.31 -1.54 -11.42
CA LEU A 27 -10.22 -0.64 -11.06
C LEU A 27 -9.30 -1.35 -10.07
N ILE A 28 -8.00 -1.24 -10.28
CA ILE A 28 -6.97 -1.84 -9.44
C ILE A 28 -6.25 -0.71 -8.70
N THR A 29 -6.19 -0.80 -7.37
CA THR A 29 -5.44 0.19 -6.58
C THR A 29 -3.94 0.03 -6.85
N SER A 30 -3.26 1.15 -7.09
CA SER A 30 -1.81 1.16 -7.34
C SER A 30 -0.97 0.91 -6.08
N VAL A 31 -1.60 0.94 -4.90
CA VAL A 31 -0.98 0.75 -3.59
C VAL A 31 -1.61 -0.44 -2.89
N THR A 32 -0.77 -1.25 -2.26
CA THR A 32 -1.15 -2.40 -1.45
C THR A 32 -1.12 -2.03 0.03
N ILE A 33 -2.20 -2.27 0.76
CA ILE A 33 -2.23 -2.04 2.20
C ILE A 33 -1.67 -3.28 2.88
N LYS A 34 -0.59 -3.11 3.64
CA LYS A 34 0.03 -4.16 4.45
C LYS A 34 -0.23 -3.87 5.91
N CYS A 35 -0.61 -4.90 6.65
CA CYS A 35 -0.71 -4.82 8.09
C CYS A 35 0.07 -5.95 8.75
N ASN A 36 0.92 -5.59 9.70
CA ASN A 36 1.61 -6.54 10.56
C ASN A 36 0.90 -6.60 11.91
N ASN A 37 0.93 -7.77 12.53
CA ASN A 37 0.15 -8.05 13.74
C ASN A 37 0.47 -7.10 14.92
N PHE A 38 1.65 -6.49 14.93
CA PHE A 38 2.14 -5.62 16.00
C PHE A 38 2.26 -4.14 15.62
N GLY A 39 1.94 -3.74 14.38
CA GLY A 39 2.08 -2.34 13.94
C GLY A 39 3.54 -1.85 13.82
N GLU A 40 4.52 -2.75 13.71
CA GLU A 40 5.92 -2.36 13.55
C GLU A 40 6.13 -1.59 12.23
N THR A 41 6.99 -0.58 12.22
CA THR A 41 7.26 0.15 10.99
C THR A 41 8.33 -0.57 10.17
N ASP A 42 8.04 -0.84 8.89
CA ASP A 42 9.05 -1.34 7.97
C ASP A 42 10.22 -0.33 7.89
N ILE A 43 11.47 -0.78 7.89
CA ILE A 43 12.63 0.12 7.87
C ILE A 43 13.22 0.21 6.47
N CYS A 44 13.48 1.43 5.98
CA CYS A 44 14.12 1.62 4.68
C CYS A 44 15.55 1.07 4.69
N LYS A 45 15.87 0.14 3.78
CA LYS A 45 17.21 -0.46 3.67
C LYS A 45 18.31 0.53 3.27
N SER A 46 17.94 1.66 2.67
CA SER A 46 18.90 2.67 2.17
C SER A 46 19.22 3.75 3.20
N CYS A 47 18.20 4.37 3.81
CA CYS A 47 18.39 5.47 4.77
C CYS A 47 18.21 5.05 6.24
N LYS A 48 17.84 3.79 6.51
CA LYS A 48 17.58 3.23 7.85
C LYS A 48 16.48 3.94 8.66
N ASN A 49 15.75 4.87 8.04
CA ASN A 49 14.62 5.54 8.65
C ASN A 49 13.31 4.83 8.27
N PRO A 50 12.28 4.88 9.13
CA PRO A 50 10.94 4.44 8.77
C PRO A 50 10.42 5.29 7.60
N PRO A 51 9.78 4.67 6.58
CA PRO A 51 9.16 5.41 5.50
C PRO A 51 7.96 6.21 6.04
N ILE A 52 7.82 7.43 5.53
CA ILE A 52 6.64 8.25 5.81
C ILE A 52 5.70 8.14 4.62
N GLY A 53 4.51 7.57 4.85
CA GLY A 53 3.51 7.32 3.80
C GLY A 53 3.90 6.15 2.89
N ASP A 54 3.54 6.25 1.61
CA ASP A 54 3.74 5.16 0.65
C ASP A 54 5.23 4.87 0.40
N TYR A 55 5.58 3.59 0.40
CA TYR A 55 6.92 3.09 0.14
C TYR A 55 6.88 1.94 -0.86
N TYR A 56 8.07 1.47 -1.23
CA TYR A 56 8.24 0.38 -2.18
C TYR A 56 8.73 -0.87 -1.46
N GLU A 57 8.10 -2.01 -1.75
CA GLU A 57 8.48 -3.31 -1.21
C GLU A 57 8.76 -4.29 -2.36
N TYR A 58 9.81 -5.09 -2.18
CA TYR A 58 10.02 -6.29 -2.96
C TYR A 58 10.65 -7.36 -2.08
N LYS A 59 9.97 -8.51 -1.96
CA LYS A 59 10.33 -9.62 -1.06
C LYS A 59 10.41 -9.19 0.41
N LYS A 60 11.58 -8.76 0.87
CA LYS A 60 11.88 -8.29 2.24
C LYS A 60 12.71 -7.00 2.25
N ILE A 61 12.73 -6.29 1.12
CA ILE A 61 13.47 -5.05 0.97
C ILE A 61 12.45 -3.93 0.89
N HIS A 62 12.55 -3.00 1.83
CA HIS A 62 11.72 -1.80 1.88
C HIS A 62 12.56 -0.59 1.49
N LEU A 63 12.03 0.24 0.59
CA LEU A 63 12.64 1.48 0.15
C LEU A 63 11.63 2.61 0.28
N CYS A 64 11.99 3.68 1.00
CA CYS A 64 11.18 4.89 1.01
C CYS A 64 11.18 5.53 -0.39
N ARG A 65 10.14 6.33 -0.68
CA ARG A 65 9.95 6.97 -1.99
C ARG A 65 11.18 7.77 -2.46
N LYS A 66 11.83 8.49 -1.54
CA LYS A 66 13.05 9.28 -1.83
C LYS A 66 14.20 8.39 -2.29
N CYS A 67 14.48 7.31 -1.54
CA CYS A 67 15.56 6.40 -1.88
C CYS A 67 15.27 5.60 -3.16
N TYR A 68 14.01 5.17 -3.37
CA TYR A 68 13.64 4.49 -4.60
C TYR A 68 13.88 5.37 -5.84
N LYS A 69 13.44 6.63 -5.80
CA LYS A 69 13.65 7.58 -6.89
C LYS A 69 15.14 7.84 -7.14
N HIS A 70 15.91 8.04 -6.07
CA HIS A 70 17.35 8.21 -6.16
C HIS A 70 18.04 7.02 -6.85
N HIS A 71 17.73 5.78 -6.43
CA HIS A 71 18.28 4.58 -7.06
C HIS A 71 17.84 4.39 -8.51
N MET A 72 16.64 4.85 -8.88
CA MET A 72 16.17 4.83 -10.27
C MET A 72 16.93 5.81 -11.18
N GLU A 73 17.31 6.97 -10.64
CA GLU A 73 18.02 8.03 -11.36
C GLU A 73 19.52 7.73 -11.47
N THR A 74 20.16 7.36 -10.36
CA THR A 74 21.63 7.13 -10.32
C THR A 74 22.03 5.74 -10.80
N GLY A 75 21.19 4.72 -10.57
CA GLY A 75 21.48 3.33 -10.94
C GLY A 75 22.65 2.68 -10.17
N GLU A 76 23.13 3.30 -9.09
CA GLU A 76 24.39 2.89 -8.44
C GLU A 76 24.26 1.61 -7.60
N LYS A 77 23.19 1.47 -6.83
CA LYS A 77 23.04 0.37 -5.85
C LYS A 77 22.14 -0.77 -6.33
N TYR A 78 21.16 -0.46 -7.16
CA TYR A 78 20.17 -1.41 -7.65
C TYR A 78 19.98 -1.20 -9.15
N SER A 79 19.88 -2.30 -9.90
CA SER A 79 19.56 -2.22 -11.31
C SER A 79 18.12 -1.71 -11.51
N LYS A 80 17.88 -1.00 -12.63
CA LYS A 80 16.53 -0.53 -12.98
C LYS A 80 15.52 -1.68 -13.09
N SER A 81 15.92 -2.82 -13.65
CA SER A 81 15.08 -4.01 -13.76
C SER A 81 14.69 -4.58 -12.38
N PHE A 82 15.60 -4.55 -11.42
CA PHE A 82 15.31 -4.94 -10.04
C PHE A 82 14.34 -3.96 -9.38
N LEU A 83 14.54 -2.65 -9.56
CA LEU A 83 13.65 -1.62 -9.01
C LEU A 83 12.24 -1.68 -9.62
N GLN A 84 12.09 -2.07 -10.89
CA GLN A 84 10.78 -2.27 -11.53
C GLN A 84 9.97 -3.41 -10.91
N SER A 85 10.62 -4.35 -10.20
CA SER A 85 9.93 -5.45 -9.52
C SER A 85 9.26 -5.02 -8.21
N PHE A 86 9.53 -3.79 -7.72
CA PHE A 86 8.93 -3.28 -6.49
C PHE A 86 7.49 -2.83 -6.74
N TYR A 87 6.64 -3.12 -5.76
CA TYR A 87 5.26 -2.62 -5.71
C TYR A 87 5.11 -1.60 -4.59
N LYS A 88 4.15 -0.68 -4.74
CA LYS A 88 3.87 0.33 -3.71
C LYS A 88 3.07 -0.29 -2.56
N VAL A 89 3.49 0.03 -1.35
CA VAL A 89 2.90 -0.44 -0.10
C VAL A 89 2.60 0.74 0.81
N ARG A 90 1.53 0.60 1.58
CA ARG A 90 1.16 1.49 2.68
C ARG A 90 0.88 0.65 3.92
N ASP A 91 1.35 1.13 5.06
CA ASP A 91 1.08 0.53 6.36
C ASP A 91 -0.37 0.76 6.82
N CYS A 92 -0.83 -0.06 7.77
CA CYS A 92 -2.18 0.02 8.31
C CYS A 92 -2.39 1.14 9.35
N SER A 93 -1.37 1.93 9.72
CA SER A 93 -1.45 2.91 10.82
C SER A 93 -2.49 4.01 10.60
N ASN A 94 -2.83 4.29 9.34
CA ASN A 94 -3.86 5.26 8.96
C ASN A 94 -5.29 4.68 8.92
N ILE A 95 -5.44 3.38 9.17
CA ILE A 95 -6.70 2.63 9.06
C ILE A 95 -7.12 2.12 10.43
N HIS A 96 -6.18 1.54 11.18
CA HIS A 96 -6.40 1.07 12.55
C HIS A 96 -5.11 1.13 13.36
N ARG A 97 -5.28 1.12 14.68
CA ARG A 97 -4.18 1.07 15.65
C ARG A 97 -4.15 -0.29 16.34
N HIS A 98 -2.93 -0.74 16.63
CA HIS A 98 -2.67 -1.98 17.34
C HIS A 98 -2.41 -1.77 18.85
N GLU A 99 -2.03 -0.56 19.29
CA GLU A 99 -1.68 -0.24 20.69
C GLU A 99 -0.75 -1.25 21.37
N GLY A 100 0.17 -1.86 20.60
CA GLY A 100 1.08 -2.91 21.11
C GLY A 100 0.44 -4.28 21.32
N THR A 101 -0.81 -4.47 20.86
CA THR A 101 -1.56 -5.72 20.94
C THR A 101 -2.00 -6.20 19.56
N ASN A 102 -2.47 -7.45 19.47
CA ASN A 102 -3.08 -7.98 18.25
C ASN A 102 -4.48 -7.40 17.97
N ALA A 103 -5.07 -6.64 18.91
CA ALA A 103 -6.39 -6.05 18.75
C ALA A 103 -6.32 -4.82 17.82
N LYS A 104 -7.34 -4.68 16.96
CA LYS A 104 -7.40 -3.61 15.95
C LYS A 104 -8.44 -2.57 16.36
N LEU A 105 -7.98 -1.38 16.73
CA LEU A 105 -8.86 -0.22 16.95
C LEU A 105 -9.02 0.53 15.62
N MET A 106 -10.18 0.39 15.00
CA MET A 106 -10.47 1.01 13.70
C MET A 106 -10.53 2.54 13.83
N LEU A 107 -9.66 3.24 13.10
CA LEU A 107 -9.67 4.70 13.00
C LEU A 107 -10.62 5.19 11.90
N LYS A 108 -10.86 4.36 10.89
CA LYS A 108 -11.73 4.66 9.74
C LYS A 108 -12.88 3.66 9.66
N THR A 109 -14.04 4.16 9.26
CA THR A 109 -15.18 3.29 8.95
C THR A 109 -14.96 2.56 7.62
N GLU A 110 -15.67 1.44 7.42
CA GLU A 110 -15.63 0.72 6.14
C GLU A 110 -16.07 1.59 4.96
N GLN A 111 -17.02 2.50 5.18
CA GLN A 111 -17.48 3.44 4.14
C GLN A 111 -16.36 4.39 3.72
N ASP A 112 -15.57 4.87 4.67
CA ASP A 112 -14.44 5.75 4.38
C ASP A 112 -13.32 5.02 3.65
N LEU A 113 -13.04 3.77 4.05
CA LEU A 113 -12.08 2.91 3.35
C LEU A 113 -12.54 2.61 1.91
N LYS A 114 -13.83 2.36 1.71
CA LYS A 114 -14.40 2.16 0.38
C LYS A 114 -14.25 3.42 -0.47
N LYS A 115 -14.66 4.58 0.03
CA LYS A 115 -14.50 5.88 -0.66
C LYS A 115 -13.04 6.15 -1.02
N GLN A 116 -12.11 5.89 -0.10
CA GLN A 116 -10.69 6.04 -0.34
C GLN A 116 -10.19 5.13 -1.46
N ARG A 117 -10.51 3.83 -1.41
CA ARG A 117 -10.13 2.86 -2.45
C ARG A 117 -10.68 3.25 -3.82
N PHE A 118 -11.94 3.69 -3.89
CA PHE A 118 -12.53 4.17 -5.14
C PHE A 118 -11.79 5.39 -5.70
N ARG A 119 -11.46 6.38 -4.86
CA ARG A 119 -10.71 7.57 -5.29
C ARG A 119 -9.32 7.20 -5.81
N GLU A 120 -8.60 6.34 -5.08
CA GLU A 120 -7.26 5.88 -5.47
C GLU A 120 -7.28 5.07 -6.77
N ALA A 121 -8.24 4.17 -6.92
CA ALA A 121 -8.37 3.33 -8.11
C ALA A 121 -8.91 4.10 -9.32
N TYR A 122 -9.65 5.19 -9.11
CA TYR A 122 -10.04 6.11 -10.19
C TYR A 122 -8.83 6.95 -10.64
N MET A 123 -8.04 7.46 -9.69
CA MET A 123 -6.86 8.26 -10.00
C MET A 123 -5.76 7.46 -10.71
N SER A 124 -5.68 6.14 -10.51
CA SER A 124 -4.72 5.29 -11.25
C SER A 124 -5.03 5.15 -12.75
N LEU A 125 -6.18 5.65 -13.23
CA LEU A 125 -6.46 5.71 -14.67
C LEU A 125 -5.74 6.86 -15.37
N TYR A 126 -5.24 7.84 -14.62
CA TYR A 126 -4.66 9.08 -15.15
C TYR A 126 -3.14 9.20 -14.96
N PHE A 127 -2.51 8.25 -14.25
CA PHE A 127 -1.09 8.26 -13.87
C PHE A 127 -0.48 6.86 -13.97
#